data_AF-A0A0T5P4A9-F1
#
_entry.id   AF-A0A0T5P4A9-F1
#
_cell.length_a   1.000
_cell.length_b   1.000
_cell.length_c   1.000
_cell.angle_alpha   90.00
_cell.angle_beta   90.00
_cell.angle_gamma   90.00
#
_symmetry.space_group_name_H-M   'P 1'
#
loop_
_entity.id
_entity.type
_entity.pdbx_description
1 polymer ?
#
loop_
_entity_poly.entity_id
_entity_poly.type
_entity_poly.pdbx_seq_one_letter_code
_entity_poly.pdbx_strand_id
1 'polypeptide(L)'
;MLVFDGSASMAEIGADATAPTRIAEARTALHRAMPQIAPFRRVGLLVYGPGGTESCTGIDLRFPPIPDAADAVTGAIDTLAPQGLTPLAASVLAAAETLDYRGTPGIVVLVTDGNETCGGRPCALGATLAAEGYDLTVHVIGFRVVYDPFSWNSPEAEGYDGMTVAKCLADRTGGMYVSTETVDELAAALRETLGCALIGRARPGPRAG
;
A
#
# COMPACT_ATOMS: atom_id res chain seq x y z
N MET A 1 -6.72 -6.37 -0.56
CA MET A 1 -6.00 -6.16 0.70
C MET A 1 -5.47 -4.74 0.70
N LEU A 2 -5.83 -3.93 1.69
CA LEU A 2 -5.20 -2.64 1.94
C LEU A 2 -4.01 -2.87 2.88
N VAL A 3 -2.83 -2.41 2.48
CA VAL A 3 -1.60 -2.42 3.27
C VAL A 3 -1.28 -0.97 3.60
N PHE A 4 -1.29 -0.64 4.89
CA PHE A 4 -1.25 0.75 5.33
C PHE A 4 -0.03 1.04 6.21
N ASP A 5 0.67 2.13 5.88
CA ASP A 5 1.82 2.62 6.62
C ASP A 5 1.43 3.20 7.98
N GLY A 6 1.93 2.57 9.04
CA GLY A 6 1.90 3.07 10.40
C GLY A 6 3.31 3.27 10.97
N SER A 7 4.32 3.46 10.12
CA SER A 7 5.71 3.71 10.52
C SER A 7 5.88 5.09 11.16
N ALA A 8 7.03 5.35 11.77
CA ALA A 8 7.28 6.61 12.48
C ALA A 8 7.20 7.87 11.59
N SER A 9 7.52 7.77 10.29
CA SER A 9 7.43 8.91 9.34
C SER A 9 6.01 9.44 9.18
N MET A 10 5.00 8.60 9.41
CA MET A 10 3.59 9.01 9.36
C MET A 10 3.19 9.95 10.50
N ALA A 11 4.02 10.10 11.54
CA ALA A 11 3.86 11.11 12.59
C ALA A 11 4.39 12.49 12.19
N GLU A 12 5.07 12.64 11.05
CA GLU A 12 5.58 13.92 10.60
C GLU A 12 4.45 14.92 10.35
N ILE A 13 4.72 16.17 10.74
CA ILE A 13 3.86 17.33 10.55
C ILE A 13 4.27 18.01 9.24
N GLY A 14 3.32 18.62 8.53
CA GLY A 14 3.62 19.47 7.38
C GLY A 14 4.51 20.68 7.71
N ALA A 15 4.74 21.55 6.72
CA ALA A 15 5.65 22.70 6.86
C ALA A 15 5.28 23.69 7.98
N ASP A 16 4.04 23.67 8.46
CA ASP A 16 3.54 24.52 9.55
C ASP A 16 3.27 23.70 10.82
N ALA A 17 3.63 24.22 12.00
CA ALA A 17 3.42 23.53 13.28
C ALA A 17 1.94 23.29 13.65
N THR A 18 1.00 23.90 12.93
CA THR A 18 -0.44 23.70 13.05
C THR A 18 -1.00 22.71 12.02
N ALA A 19 -0.18 22.24 11.08
CA ALA A 19 -0.61 21.29 10.07
C ALA A 19 -0.96 19.94 10.70
N PRO A 20 -1.95 19.22 10.15
CA PRO A 20 -2.18 17.84 10.55
C PRO A 20 -0.97 16.97 10.22
N THR A 21 -0.79 15.89 10.98
CA THR A 21 0.21 14.87 10.69
C THR A 21 -0.19 14.06 9.45
N ARG A 22 0.77 13.41 8.79
CA ARG A 22 0.48 12.54 7.63
C ARG A 22 -0.55 11.46 7.95
N ILE A 23 -0.46 10.83 9.13
CA ILE A 23 -1.45 9.86 9.61
C ILE A 23 -2.86 10.47 9.76
N ALA A 24 -2.98 11.72 10.20
CA ALA A 24 -4.28 12.40 10.36
C ALA A 24 -4.93 12.71 9.01
N GLU A 25 -4.13 13.12 8.02
CA GLU A 25 -4.59 13.31 6.65
C GLU A 25 -4.99 11.98 5.99
N ALA A 26 -4.19 10.94 6.18
CA ALA A 26 -4.47 9.61 5.65
C ALA A 26 -5.74 8.99 6.25
N ARG A 27 -5.98 9.18 7.56
CA ARG A 27 -7.26 8.87 8.22
C ARG A 27 -8.42 9.58 7.53
N THR A 28 -8.29 10.89 7.31
CA THR A 28 -9.33 11.69 6.64
C THR A 28 -9.61 11.18 5.23
N ALA A 29 -8.58 10.82 4.47
CA ALA A 29 -8.73 10.26 3.14
C ALA A 29 -9.45 8.90 3.14
N LEU A 30 -9.12 8.02 4.09
CA LEU A 30 -9.79 6.73 4.26
C LEU A 30 -11.26 6.87 4.65
N HIS A 31 -11.57 7.79 5.57
CA HIS A 31 -12.96 8.13 5.94
C HIS A 31 -13.76 8.62 4.73
N ARG A 32 -13.15 9.32 3.77
CA ARG A 32 -13.80 9.76 2.52
C ARG A 32 -13.94 8.64 1.49
N ALA A 33 -12.95 7.76 1.38
CA ALA A 33 -12.86 6.77 0.32
C ALA A 33 -13.59 5.46 0.65
N MET A 34 -13.41 4.91 1.85
CA MET A 34 -13.90 3.57 2.22
C MET A 34 -15.42 3.40 2.10
N PRO A 35 -16.27 4.38 2.46
CA PRO A 35 -17.72 4.26 2.28
C PRO A 35 -18.15 4.10 0.82
N GLN A 36 -17.33 4.54 -0.14
CA GLN A 36 -17.59 4.41 -1.57
C GLN A 36 -17.02 3.11 -2.16
N ILE A 37 -16.11 2.45 -1.44
CA ILE A 37 -15.37 1.26 -1.90
C ILE A 37 -15.97 -0.01 -1.30
N ALA A 38 -16.13 -0.04 0.03
CA ALA A 38 -16.52 -1.23 0.78
C ALA A 38 -17.87 -1.86 0.37
N PRO A 39 -18.89 -1.11 -0.10
CA PRO A 39 -20.14 -1.71 -0.58
C PRO A 39 -19.97 -2.58 -1.84
N PHE A 40 -18.93 -2.34 -2.64
CA PHE A 40 -18.76 -3.00 -3.94
C PHE A 40 -17.64 -4.04 -3.96
N ARG A 41 -16.89 -4.21 -2.86
CA ARG A 41 -15.84 -5.20 -2.75
C ARG A 41 -15.51 -5.55 -1.31
N ARG A 42 -14.97 -6.76 -1.11
CA ARG A 42 -14.38 -7.15 0.18
C ARG A 42 -13.03 -6.46 0.36
N VAL A 43 -12.82 -5.89 1.54
CA VAL A 43 -11.57 -5.21 1.90
C VAL A 43 -11.04 -5.82 3.18
N GLY A 44 -9.75 -6.14 3.18
CA GLY A 44 -9.01 -6.56 4.36
C GLY A 44 -7.96 -5.50 4.66
N LEU A 45 -7.46 -5.47 5.89
CA LEU A 45 -6.50 -4.48 6.35
C LEU A 45 -5.30 -5.18 7.00
N LEU A 46 -4.12 -4.83 6.50
CA LEU A 46 -2.84 -5.12 7.13
C LEU A 46 -2.14 -3.78 7.36
N VAL A 47 -1.56 -3.61 8.54
CA VAL A 47 -0.77 -2.42 8.87
C VAL A 47 0.67 -2.85 9.10
N TYR A 48 1.61 -1.97 8.78
CA TYR A 48 3.01 -2.16 9.16
C TYR A 48 3.57 -0.95 9.91
N GLY A 49 4.64 -1.16 10.68
CA GLY A 49 5.25 -0.13 11.53
C GLY A 49 5.06 -0.43 13.02
N PRO A 50 3.83 -0.60 13.55
CA PRO A 50 3.60 -0.80 14.97
C PRO A 50 4.36 -2.02 15.52
N GLY A 51 5.32 -1.81 16.41
CA GLY A 51 6.11 -2.92 16.95
C GLY A 51 7.30 -2.52 17.82
N GLY A 52 7.37 -1.26 18.26
CA GLY A 52 8.51 -0.68 18.96
C GLY A 52 9.47 0.08 18.04
N THR A 53 10.36 0.87 18.65
CA THR A 53 11.37 1.68 17.95
C THR A 53 12.32 0.76 17.17
N GLU A 54 12.63 1.11 15.92
CA GLU A 54 13.51 0.34 15.02
C GLU A 54 13.05 -1.11 14.71
N SER A 55 11.75 -1.41 14.87
CA SER A 55 11.23 -2.76 14.60
C SER A 55 10.78 -2.93 13.15
N CYS A 56 11.26 -4.00 12.52
CA CYS A 56 10.80 -4.51 11.22
C CYS A 56 9.76 -5.63 11.33
N THR A 57 9.41 -6.05 12.56
CA THR A 57 8.45 -7.14 12.80
C THR A 57 7.02 -6.64 12.97
N GLY A 58 6.81 -5.32 12.89
CA GLY A 58 5.54 -4.66 13.16
C GLY A 58 4.48 -4.84 12.08
N ILE A 59 4.39 -6.02 11.46
CA ILE A 59 3.41 -6.38 10.44
C ILE A 59 2.22 -7.03 11.15
N ASP A 60 1.07 -6.36 11.08
CA ASP A 60 -0.12 -6.73 11.83
C ASP A 60 -1.34 -6.85 10.90
N LEU A 61 -1.81 -8.09 10.73
CA LEU A 61 -3.05 -8.39 10.02
C LEU A 61 -4.23 -8.06 10.92
N ARG A 62 -4.90 -6.93 10.68
CA ARG A 62 -6.09 -6.54 11.44
C ARG A 62 -7.27 -7.44 11.12
N PHE A 63 -7.52 -7.68 9.85
CA PHE A 63 -8.55 -8.62 9.40
C PHE A 63 -8.35 -8.98 7.92
N PRO A 64 -8.70 -10.23 7.53
CA PRO A 64 -8.75 -10.63 6.13
C PRO A 64 -9.90 -9.91 5.39
N PRO A 65 -10.03 -10.05 4.05
CA PRO A 65 -11.11 -9.40 3.32
C PRO A 65 -12.53 -9.74 3.80
N ILE A 66 -13.25 -8.73 4.30
CA ILE A 66 -14.64 -8.82 4.74
C ILE A 66 -15.55 -7.89 3.92
N PRO A 67 -16.85 -8.19 3.77
CA PRO A 67 -17.82 -7.25 3.20
C PRO A 67 -18.01 -6.05 4.14
N ASP A 68 -18.46 -4.92 3.58
CA ASP A 68 -18.84 -3.71 4.34
C ASP A 68 -17.77 -3.23 5.34
N ALA A 69 -16.50 -3.40 4.96
CA ALA A 69 -15.35 -3.16 5.82
C ALA A 69 -15.08 -1.68 6.16
N ALA A 70 -15.93 -0.72 5.74
CA ALA A 70 -15.63 0.70 5.87
C ALA A 70 -15.34 1.09 7.32
N ASP A 71 -16.26 0.77 8.24
CA ASP A 71 -16.13 1.08 9.67
C ASP A 71 -15.00 0.29 10.34
N ALA A 72 -14.76 -0.95 9.89
CA ALA A 72 -13.67 -1.77 10.39
C ALA A 72 -12.30 -1.19 10.01
N VAL A 73 -12.15 -0.71 8.77
CA VAL A 73 -10.92 -0.07 8.28
C VAL A 73 -10.70 1.26 9.00
N THR A 74 -11.71 2.14 9.05
CA THR A 74 -11.54 3.46 9.67
C THR A 74 -11.29 3.34 11.17
N GLY A 75 -12.03 2.49 11.89
CA GLY A 75 -11.81 2.28 13.33
C GLY A 75 -10.43 1.69 13.66
N ALA A 76 -9.92 0.78 12.83
CA ALA A 76 -8.57 0.24 13.02
C ALA A 76 -7.47 1.28 12.78
N ILE A 77 -7.61 2.10 11.73
CA ILE A 77 -6.64 3.16 11.43
C ILE A 77 -6.75 4.34 12.41
N ASP A 78 -7.93 4.61 12.96
CA ASP A 78 -8.14 5.67 13.96
C ASP A 78 -7.45 5.37 15.30
N THR A 79 -7.14 4.11 15.57
CA THR A 79 -6.38 3.69 16.77
C THR A 79 -4.89 3.47 16.49
N LEU A 80 -4.47 3.59 15.23
CA LEU A 80 -3.08 3.35 14.80
C LEU A 80 -2.16 4.49 15.24
N ALA A 81 -1.19 4.17 16.09
CA ALA A 81 -0.12 5.09 16.50
C ALA A 81 1.11 4.88 15.58
N PRO A 82 1.59 5.93 14.88
CA PRO A 82 2.74 5.80 13.99
C PRO A 82 4.03 5.49 14.78
N GLN A 83 4.66 4.35 14.51
CA GLN A 83 5.88 3.86 15.18
C GLN A 83 6.64 2.87 14.29
N GLY A 84 7.92 2.63 14.57
CA GLY A 84 8.71 1.59 13.91
C GLY A 84 9.16 1.92 12.48
N LEU A 85 9.68 0.90 11.79
CA LEU A 85 10.29 1.01 10.45
C LEU A 85 9.31 0.57 9.35
N THR A 86 9.79 0.56 8.10
CA THR A 86 8.99 0.39 6.88
C THR A 86 9.35 -0.94 6.18
N PRO A 87 8.82 -2.10 6.62
CA PRO A 87 9.06 -3.40 6.00
C PRO A 87 8.14 -3.64 4.79
N LEU A 88 8.32 -2.88 3.70
CA LEU A 88 7.40 -2.88 2.55
C LEU A 88 7.26 -4.25 1.90
N ALA A 89 8.38 -4.88 1.56
CA ALA A 89 8.39 -6.17 0.87
C ALA A 89 7.71 -7.25 1.74
N ALA A 90 8.08 -7.34 3.02
CA ALA A 90 7.48 -8.32 3.91
C ALA A 90 5.97 -8.08 4.13
N SER A 91 5.54 -6.81 4.19
CA SER A 91 4.12 -6.45 4.35
C SER A 91 3.29 -6.80 3.13
N VAL A 92 3.82 -6.53 1.93
CA VAL A 92 3.15 -6.87 0.66
C VAL A 92 3.09 -8.39 0.48
N LEU A 93 4.15 -9.12 0.85
CA LEU A 93 4.13 -10.58 0.83
C LEU A 93 3.08 -11.14 1.80
N ALA A 94 3.02 -10.66 3.05
CA ALA A 94 2.02 -11.10 4.02
C ALA A 94 0.58 -10.82 3.53
N ALA A 95 0.36 -9.67 2.88
CA ALA A 95 -0.91 -9.34 2.25
C ALA A 95 -1.25 -10.27 1.08
N ALA A 96 -0.28 -10.61 0.23
CA ALA A 96 -0.46 -11.55 -0.88
C ALA A 96 -0.78 -12.97 -0.38
N GLU A 97 -0.07 -13.45 0.64
CA GLU A 97 -0.32 -14.77 1.25
C GLU A 97 -1.71 -14.82 1.92
N THR A 98 -2.15 -13.73 2.57
CA THR A 98 -3.51 -13.61 3.13
C THR A 98 -4.59 -13.73 2.05
N LEU A 99 -4.28 -13.32 0.82
CA LEU A 99 -5.18 -13.43 -0.33
C LEU A 99 -5.08 -14.78 -1.05
N ASP A 100 -4.22 -15.71 -0.63
CA ASP A 100 -3.91 -16.93 -1.38
C ASP A 100 -3.59 -16.60 -2.85
N TYR A 101 -2.60 -15.73 -3.05
CA TYR A 101 -2.31 -15.14 -4.37
C TYR A 101 -1.93 -16.15 -5.48
N ARG A 102 -1.57 -17.38 -5.10
CA ARG A 102 -1.27 -18.49 -6.03
C ARG A 102 -2.53 -19.19 -6.51
N GLY A 103 -3.60 -19.15 -5.72
CA GLY A 103 -4.87 -19.84 -6.01
C GLY A 103 -6.00 -18.91 -6.47
N THR A 104 -5.95 -17.62 -6.10
CA THR A 104 -7.07 -16.70 -6.34
C THR A 104 -6.64 -15.33 -6.88
N PRO A 105 -7.48 -14.68 -7.72
CA PRO A 105 -7.26 -13.29 -8.11
C PRO A 105 -7.32 -12.36 -6.90
N GLY A 106 -6.40 -11.41 -6.85
CA GLY A 106 -6.25 -10.52 -5.70
C GLY A 106 -5.76 -9.14 -6.10
N ILE A 107 -6.13 -8.15 -5.30
CA ILE A 107 -5.57 -6.80 -5.41
C ILE A 107 -4.98 -6.45 -4.05
N VAL A 108 -3.70 -6.08 -4.04
CA VAL A 108 -3.02 -5.45 -2.90
C VAL A 108 -2.88 -3.97 -3.23
N VAL A 109 -3.24 -3.10 -2.29
CA VAL A 109 -2.99 -1.66 -2.40
C VAL A 109 -2.11 -1.25 -1.23
N LEU A 110 -0.87 -0.89 -1.54
CA LEU A 110 0.11 -0.39 -0.59
C LEU A 110 -0.01 1.13 -0.51
N VAL A 111 -0.28 1.66 0.68
CA VAL A 111 -0.18 3.09 0.98
C VAL A 111 1.09 3.28 1.82
N THR A 112 2.04 4.06 1.31
CA THR A 112 3.36 4.30 1.94
C THR A 112 3.75 5.77 1.86
N ASP A 113 4.38 6.30 2.90
CA ASP A 113 4.97 7.66 2.87
C ASP A 113 6.49 7.65 2.72
N GLY A 114 7.10 6.46 2.71
CA GLY A 114 8.55 6.30 2.71
C GLY A 114 9.09 5.16 1.85
N ASN A 115 10.41 5.00 1.93
CA ASN A 115 11.17 3.93 1.30
C ASN A 115 11.28 2.71 2.23
N GLU A 116 11.63 1.57 1.66
CA GLU A 116 11.96 0.35 2.41
C GLU A 116 13.18 0.61 3.33
N THR A 117 13.00 0.43 4.63
CA THR A 117 14.05 0.64 5.64
C THR A 117 14.47 -0.62 6.38
N CYS A 118 13.86 -1.77 6.05
CA CYS A 118 14.09 -3.05 6.69
C CYS A 118 14.93 -4.04 5.85
N GLY A 119 15.61 -3.55 4.82
CA GLY A 119 16.43 -4.38 3.92
C GLY A 119 15.63 -5.27 2.98
N GLY A 120 14.32 -5.05 2.87
CA GLY A 120 13.48 -5.71 1.89
C GLY A 120 13.88 -5.41 0.45
N ARG A 121 13.39 -6.23 -0.47
CA ARG A 121 13.63 -6.11 -1.91
C ARG A 121 12.30 -6.03 -2.66
N PRO A 122 11.63 -4.86 -2.67
CA PRO A 122 10.31 -4.72 -3.30
C PRO A 122 10.31 -5.15 -4.76
N CYS A 123 11.42 -4.95 -5.48
CA CYS A 123 11.46 -5.26 -6.90
C CYS A 123 11.63 -6.76 -7.17
N ALA A 124 12.52 -7.42 -6.43
CA ALA A 124 12.62 -8.87 -6.45
C ALA A 124 11.29 -9.52 -6.06
N LEU A 125 10.64 -9.03 -5.01
CA LEU A 125 9.32 -9.50 -4.61
C LEU A 125 8.28 -9.29 -5.72
N GLY A 126 8.24 -8.11 -6.35
CA GLY A 126 7.33 -7.84 -7.45
C GLY A 126 7.49 -8.84 -8.59
N ALA A 127 8.73 -9.21 -8.93
CA ALA A 127 9.00 -10.24 -9.92
C ALA A 127 8.52 -11.64 -9.49
N THR A 128 8.73 -12.02 -8.22
CA THR A 128 8.20 -13.27 -7.66
C THR A 128 6.68 -13.32 -7.69
N LEU A 129 6.00 -12.26 -7.25
CA LEU A 129 4.54 -12.19 -7.22
C LEU A 129 3.94 -12.28 -8.63
N ALA A 130 4.59 -11.65 -9.62
CA ALA A 130 4.16 -11.72 -11.01
C ALA A 130 4.37 -13.12 -11.64
N ALA A 131 5.40 -13.86 -11.18
CA ALA A 131 5.71 -15.19 -11.70
C ALA A 131 4.88 -16.31 -11.04
N GLU A 132 4.63 -16.20 -9.73
CA GLU A 132 3.92 -17.22 -8.94
C GLU A 132 2.43 -16.94 -8.78
N GLY A 133 1.98 -15.69 -8.93
CA GLY A 133 0.60 -15.29 -8.72
C GLY A 133 -0.33 -15.70 -9.85
N TYR A 134 -1.56 -16.09 -9.50
CA TYR A 134 -2.59 -16.44 -10.48
C TYR A 134 -3.10 -15.21 -11.25
N ASP A 135 -3.55 -14.19 -10.52
CA ASP A 135 -3.96 -12.86 -11.04
C ASP A 135 -3.88 -11.86 -9.87
N LEU A 136 -2.68 -11.72 -9.31
CA LEU A 136 -2.40 -10.76 -8.25
C LEU A 136 -1.89 -9.46 -8.86
N THR A 137 -2.56 -8.35 -8.56
CA THR A 137 -2.12 -7.00 -8.90
C THR A 137 -1.77 -6.24 -7.62
N VAL A 138 -0.60 -5.59 -7.60
CA VAL A 138 -0.19 -4.71 -6.50
C VAL A 138 -0.23 -3.27 -6.99
N HIS A 139 -1.08 -2.43 -6.42
CA HIS A 139 -1.02 -0.99 -6.59
C HIS A 139 -0.23 -0.35 -5.45
N VAL A 140 0.42 0.77 -5.73
CA VAL A 140 1.19 1.55 -4.77
C VAL A 140 0.73 2.99 -4.82
N ILE A 141 0.39 3.53 -3.65
CA ILE A 141 0.05 4.92 -3.44
C ILE A 141 1.14 5.51 -2.54
N GLY A 142 1.96 6.39 -3.10
CA GLY A 142 2.89 7.21 -2.35
C GLY A 142 2.17 8.43 -1.79
N PHE A 143 2.21 8.63 -0.47
CA PHE A 143 1.61 9.80 0.17
C PHE A 143 2.68 10.69 0.81
N ARG A 144 2.82 11.93 0.35
CA ARG A 144 3.86 12.88 0.81
C ARG A 144 5.26 12.29 0.80
N VAL A 145 5.54 11.49 -0.22
CA VAL A 145 6.83 10.82 -0.36
C VAL A 145 7.89 11.87 -0.60
N VAL A 146 8.76 12.07 0.39
CA VAL A 146 9.96 12.88 0.21
C VAL A 146 10.98 12.04 -0.53
N TYR A 147 11.39 12.50 -1.71
CA TYR A 147 12.50 11.90 -2.43
C TYR A 147 13.76 11.97 -1.57
N ASP A 148 14.27 10.83 -1.12
CA ASP A 148 15.56 10.71 -0.45
C ASP A 148 16.62 10.21 -1.45
N PRO A 149 17.45 11.10 -2.02
CA PRO A 149 18.58 10.71 -2.88
C PRO A 149 19.67 9.94 -2.12
N PHE A 150 19.61 9.86 -0.79
CA PHE A 150 20.53 9.14 0.08
C PHE A 150 19.94 7.85 0.65
N SER A 151 19.00 7.22 -0.05
CA SER A 151 18.52 5.86 0.19
C SER A 151 19.64 4.80 -0.02
N TRP A 152 20.74 4.88 0.75
CA TRP A 152 21.86 3.94 0.74
C TRP A 152 21.49 2.54 1.29
N ASN A 153 20.32 2.40 1.92
CA ASN A 153 19.87 1.17 2.56
C ASN A 153 18.92 0.31 1.71
N SER A 154 18.60 0.73 0.49
CA SER A 154 17.86 -0.09 -0.47
C SER A 154 18.83 -0.66 -1.49
N PRO A 155 19.14 -1.98 -1.45
CA PRO A 155 20.04 -2.61 -2.42
C PRO A 155 19.53 -2.55 -3.87
N GLU A 156 18.31 -2.07 -4.07
CA GLU A 156 17.65 -1.89 -5.39
C GLU A 156 17.47 -0.41 -5.77
N ALA A 157 17.96 0.54 -4.96
CA ALA A 157 17.79 1.98 -5.19
C ALA A 157 18.54 2.49 -6.44
N GLU A 158 19.67 1.87 -6.80
CA GLU A 158 20.50 2.29 -7.94
C GLU A 158 19.78 2.18 -9.31
N GLY A 159 18.67 1.44 -9.40
CA GLY A 159 17.92 1.23 -10.64
C GLY A 159 16.67 2.08 -10.83
N TYR A 160 16.30 2.93 -9.86
CA TYR A 160 15.05 3.70 -9.90
C TYR A 160 15.32 5.21 -9.91
N ASP A 161 15.11 5.81 -11.07
CA ASP A 161 15.32 7.22 -11.43
C ASP A 161 14.43 8.17 -10.60
N GLY A 162 14.85 8.48 -9.37
CA GLY A 162 14.19 9.54 -8.60
C GLY A 162 12.89 9.13 -7.89
N MET A 163 12.44 7.88 -7.99
CA MET A 163 11.17 7.39 -7.44
C MET A 163 11.39 6.30 -6.39
N THR A 164 10.42 6.08 -5.50
CA THR A 164 10.51 5.02 -4.48
C THR A 164 10.63 3.65 -5.14
N VAL A 165 11.47 2.78 -4.57
CA VAL A 165 11.64 1.38 -5.01
C VAL A 165 10.31 0.62 -4.97
N ALA A 166 9.36 1.07 -4.15
CA ALA A 166 8.00 0.55 -4.09
C ALA A 166 7.29 0.56 -5.45
N LYS A 167 7.59 1.52 -6.35
CA LYS A 167 7.04 1.55 -7.71
C LYS A 167 7.25 0.25 -8.48
N CYS A 168 8.37 -0.46 -8.25
CA CYS A 168 8.62 -1.74 -8.93
C CYS A 168 7.54 -2.79 -8.64
N LEU A 169 6.95 -2.80 -7.45
CA LEU A 169 5.86 -3.73 -7.11
C LEU A 169 4.68 -3.56 -8.07
N ALA A 170 4.31 -2.30 -8.35
CA ALA A 170 3.26 -1.99 -9.30
C ALA A 170 3.66 -2.36 -10.72
N ASP A 171 4.84 -1.93 -11.17
CA ASP A 171 5.27 -2.15 -12.55
C ASP A 171 5.39 -3.65 -12.89
N ARG A 172 5.87 -4.47 -11.94
CA ARG A 172 6.03 -5.93 -12.14
C ARG A 172 4.71 -6.68 -12.16
N THR A 173 3.73 -6.24 -11.39
CA THR A 173 2.43 -6.93 -11.24
C THR A 173 1.32 -6.34 -12.11
N GLY A 174 1.66 -5.37 -12.98
CA GLY A 174 0.70 -4.69 -13.85
C GLY A 174 -0.25 -3.74 -13.09
N GLY A 175 0.16 -3.28 -11.92
CA GLY A 175 -0.57 -2.34 -11.09
C GLY A 175 -0.31 -0.88 -11.45
N MET A 176 -0.72 0.00 -10.54
CA MET A 176 -0.62 1.45 -10.69
C MET A 176 0.27 2.00 -9.58
N TYR A 177 1.13 2.94 -9.93
CA TYR A 177 1.82 3.79 -8.97
C TYR A 177 1.21 5.19 -9.02
N VAL A 178 0.70 5.68 -7.90
CA VAL A 178 0.08 7.00 -7.79
C VAL A 178 0.80 7.79 -6.69
N SER A 179 1.33 8.97 -7.03
CA SER A 179 1.89 9.89 -6.04
C SER A 179 0.81 10.89 -5.61
N THR A 180 0.71 11.15 -4.32
CA THR A 180 -0.33 12.00 -3.72
C THR A 180 0.26 12.91 -2.66
N GLU A 181 -0.13 14.17 -2.65
CA GLU A 181 0.35 15.20 -1.72
C GLU A 181 -0.77 15.73 -0.81
N THR A 182 -2.03 15.49 -1.19
CA THR A 182 -3.21 16.00 -0.47
C THR A 182 -4.19 14.89 -0.08
N VAL A 183 -5.05 15.20 0.90
CA VAL A 183 -6.15 14.32 1.33
C VAL A 183 -7.07 13.93 0.16
N ASP A 184 -7.36 14.87 -0.73
CA ASP A 184 -8.28 14.65 -1.85
C ASP A 184 -7.65 13.73 -2.91
N GLU A 185 -6.37 13.91 -3.20
CA GLU A 185 -5.60 13.04 -4.09
C GLU A 185 -5.49 11.63 -3.51
N LEU A 186 -5.17 11.49 -2.22
CA LEU A 186 -5.11 10.17 -1.57
C LEU A 186 -6.47 9.48 -1.58
N ALA A 187 -7.55 10.20 -1.29
CA ALA A 187 -8.89 9.63 -1.35
C ALA A 187 -9.28 9.23 -2.78
N ALA A 188 -8.87 10.00 -3.80
CA ALA A 188 -9.08 9.67 -5.20
C ALA A 188 -8.28 8.43 -5.63
N ALA A 189 -7.00 8.37 -5.28
CA ALA A 189 -6.14 7.23 -5.55
C ALA A 189 -6.67 5.94 -4.90
N LEU A 190 -7.18 6.02 -3.66
CA LEU A 190 -7.84 4.89 -3.00
C LEU A 190 -9.08 4.45 -3.78
N ARG A 191 -9.92 5.37 -4.25
CA ARG A 191 -11.09 5.03 -5.07
C ARG A 191 -10.73 4.47 -6.44
N GLU A 192 -9.62 4.90 -7.02
CA GLU A 192 -9.17 4.40 -8.33
C GLU A 192 -8.55 3.00 -8.23
N THR A 193 -7.68 2.79 -7.25
CA THR A 193 -6.95 1.52 -7.04
C THR A 193 -7.81 0.44 -6.36
N LEU A 194 -8.69 0.84 -5.44
CA LEU A 194 -9.65 -0.05 -4.79
C LEU A 194 -11.06 0.04 -5.41
N GLY A 195 -11.29 0.84 -6.44
CA GLY A 195 -12.58 0.91 -7.11
C GLY A 195 -12.94 -0.35 -7.89
N CYS A 196 -14.16 -0.39 -8.42
CA CYS A 196 -14.56 -1.44 -9.34
C CYS A 196 -13.78 -1.34 -10.66
N ALA A 197 -13.03 -2.39 -10.99
CA ALA A 197 -12.33 -2.56 -12.28
C ALA A 197 -13.26 -2.79 -13.49
N LEU A 198 -14.57 -2.54 -13.37
CA LEU A 198 -15.57 -2.73 -14.44
C LEU A 198 -15.40 -1.76 -15.62
N ILE A 199 -14.49 -0.78 -15.54
CA ILE A 199 -14.15 0.10 -16.66
C ILE A 199 -12.86 -0.36 -17.38
N GLY A 200 -12.05 -1.27 -16.81
CA GLY A 200 -10.68 -1.54 -17.29
C GLY A 200 -10.39 -2.92 -17.87
N ARG A 201 -11.19 -3.96 -17.59
CA ARG A 201 -10.93 -5.34 -18.04
C ARG A 201 -11.95 -5.82 -19.07
N ALA A 202 -11.99 -5.18 -20.24
CA ALA A 202 -12.32 -5.91 -21.47
C ALA A 202 -11.15 -6.88 -21.72
N ARG A 203 -11.33 -8.15 -21.33
CA ARG A 203 -10.37 -9.24 -21.58
C ARG A 203 -9.94 -9.22 -23.06
N PRO A 204 -8.63 -9.25 -23.39
CA PRO A 204 -8.26 -9.80 -24.69
C PRO A 204 -8.66 -11.28 -24.66
N GLY A 205 -9.51 -11.69 -25.60
CA GLY A 205 -9.94 -13.07 -25.74
C GLY A 205 -8.76 -14.04 -25.91
N PRO A 206 -9.01 -15.36 -25.79
CA PRO A 206 -7.95 -16.37 -25.92
C PRO A 206 -7.27 -16.21 -27.29
N ARG A 207 -5.93 -16.16 -27.28
CA ARG A 207 -5.14 -16.19 -28.52
C ARG A 207 -5.41 -17.52 -29.22
N ALA A 208 -6.08 -17.45 -30.37
CA ALA A 208 -6.17 -18.53 -31.32
C ALA A 208 -4.93 -18.50 -32.24
N GLY A 209 -4.34 -19.66 -32.50
CA GLY A 209 -3.29 -19.86 -33.51
C GLY A 209 -2.08 -20.59 -32.96
#